data_AF-A0A7C7KR41-F1
#
_entry.id   AF-A0A7C7KR41-F1
#
_cell.length_a   1.000
_cell.length_b   1.000
_cell.length_c   1.000
_cell.angle_alpha   90.00
_cell.angle_beta   90.00
_cell.angle_gamma   90.00
#
_symmetry.space_group_name_H-M   'P 1'
#
loop_
_entity.id
_entity.type
_entity.pdbx_description
1 polymer ?
#
loop_
_entity_poly.entity_id
_entity_poly.type
_entity_poly.pdbx_seq_one_letter_code
_entity_poly.pdbx_strand_id
1 'polypeptide(L)'
;MAGRITLRTLKKKKEKGEKIVMVSVYDYTFAKLCQEAGIDSVLVGDSLGMVFQGLDTTLPVSLEEMIYHARAVRRGAPDAFMVVDMPFLSYQVSVEEAIRNCGRVMKETGAQAVKLEGGEEIAELVYRLTKIGVPVVGHVGYTPQSVHAFGGPKVVGK
;
A
#
# COMPACT_ATOMS: atom_id res chain seq x y z
N MET A 1 -19.70 -16.60 -7.94
CA MET A 1 -18.38 -16.14 -7.45
C MET A 1 -18.57 -14.72 -6.94
N ALA A 2 -18.02 -14.38 -5.76
CA ALA A 2 -18.04 -12.99 -5.29
C ALA A 2 -17.22 -12.15 -6.27
N GLY A 3 -17.79 -11.05 -6.80
CA GLY A 3 -17.10 -10.20 -7.77
C GLY A 3 -15.94 -9.43 -7.14
N ARG A 4 -15.04 -8.91 -8.00
CA ARG A 4 -13.87 -8.10 -7.62
C ARG A 4 -14.18 -7.04 -6.56
N ILE A 5 -13.35 -6.98 -5.52
CA ILE A 5 -13.46 -5.97 -4.46
C ILE A 5 -13.00 -4.61 -4.99
N THR A 6 -13.82 -3.59 -4.73
CA THR A 6 -13.59 -2.21 -5.18
C THR A 6 -13.68 -1.23 -4.01
N LEU A 7 -13.28 0.02 -4.21
CA LEU A 7 -13.53 1.11 -3.25
C LEU A 7 -15.02 1.21 -2.87
N ARG A 8 -15.94 0.98 -3.81
CA ARG A 8 -17.38 0.98 -3.53
C ARG A 8 -17.78 -0.18 -2.62
N THR A 9 -17.17 -1.35 -2.79
CA THR A 9 -17.37 -2.51 -1.91
C THR A 9 -16.90 -2.19 -0.49
N LEU A 10 -15.68 -1.67 -0.34
CA LEU A 10 -15.12 -1.28 0.96
C LEU A 10 -15.95 -0.19 1.66
N LYS A 11 -16.39 0.84 0.90
CA LYS A 11 -17.27 1.89 1.42
C LYS A 11 -18.58 1.32 1.96
N LYS A 12 -19.22 0.40 1.22
CA LYS A 12 -20.45 -0.27 1.67
C LYS A 12 -20.23 -1.08 2.96
N LYS A 13 -19.11 -1.80 3.10
CA LYS A 13 -18.79 -2.51 4.34
C LYS A 13 -18.72 -1.55 5.53
N LYS A 14 -18.01 -0.43 5.36
CA LYS A 14 -17.94 0.64 6.37
C LYS A 14 -19.33 1.18 6.74
N GLU A 15 -20.17 1.51 5.76
CA GLU A 15 -21.53 2.03 5.97
C GLU A 15 -22.43 1.03 6.73
N LYS A 16 -22.19 -0.26 6.56
CA LYS A 16 -22.91 -1.35 7.25
C LYS A 16 -22.30 -1.75 8.60
N GLY A 17 -21.16 -1.18 8.99
CA GLY A 17 -20.42 -1.59 10.18
C GLY A 17 -19.70 -2.95 10.03
N GLU A 18 -19.61 -3.50 8.83
CA GLU A 18 -18.86 -4.72 8.54
C GLU A 18 -17.35 -4.42 8.54
N LYS A 19 -16.56 -5.25 9.23
CA LYS A 19 -15.11 -5.06 9.29
C LYS A 19 -14.46 -5.36 7.94
N ILE A 20 -13.48 -4.53 7.58
CA ILE A 20 -12.62 -4.72 6.41
C ILE A 20 -11.38 -5.47 6.87
N VAL A 21 -11.06 -6.59 6.24
CA VAL A 21 -9.85 -7.36 6.53
C VAL A 21 -8.79 -7.04 5.49
N MET A 22 -7.64 -6.55 5.95
CA MET A 22 -6.47 -6.30 5.13
C MET A 22 -5.28 -7.11 5.63
N VAL A 23 -4.56 -7.78 4.72
CA VAL A 23 -3.40 -8.62 5.03
C VAL A 23 -2.24 -8.25 4.12
N SER A 24 -1.02 -8.18 4.66
CA SER A 24 0.18 -7.99 3.84
C SER A 24 0.57 -9.28 3.13
N VAL A 25 0.98 -9.18 1.86
CA VAL A 25 1.36 -10.33 1.05
C VAL A 25 2.34 -9.91 -0.03
N TYR A 26 3.27 -10.80 -0.37
CA TYR A 26 4.45 -10.44 -1.18
C TYR A 26 4.69 -11.41 -2.36
N ASP A 27 3.97 -12.52 -2.44
CA ASP A 27 4.13 -13.51 -3.50
C ASP A 27 2.80 -14.06 -4.01
N TYR A 28 2.88 -14.83 -5.09
CA TYR A 28 1.74 -15.44 -5.76
C TYR A 28 0.99 -16.46 -4.87
N THR A 29 1.73 -17.30 -4.14
CA THR A 29 1.19 -18.44 -3.40
C THR A 29 0.33 -17.95 -2.25
N PHE A 30 0.86 -17.04 -1.42
CA PHE A 30 0.10 -16.47 -0.32
C PHE A 30 -1.02 -15.55 -0.80
N ALA A 31 -0.86 -14.87 -1.95
CA ALA A 31 -1.93 -14.06 -2.52
C ALA A 31 -3.12 -14.93 -2.94
N LYS A 32 -2.85 -16.10 -3.53
CA LYS A 32 -3.88 -17.08 -3.87
C LYS A 32 -4.64 -17.57 -2.64
N LEU A 33 -3.92 -17.90 -1.56
CA LEU A 33 -4.53 -18.28 -0.28
C LEU A 33 -5.41 -17.15 0.30
N CYS A 34 -4.95 -15.89 0.24
CA CYS A 34 -5.74 -14.75 0.68
C CYS A 34 -7.04 -14.59 -0.15
N GLN A 35 -6.97 -14.82 -1.46
CA GLN A 35 -8.16 -14.75 -2.31
C GLN A 35 -9.15 -15.88 -1.99
N GLU A 36 -8.68 -17.10 -1.80
CA GLU A 36 -9.51 -18.26 -1.41
C GLU A 36 -10.14 -18.07 -0.02
N ALA A 37 -9.42 -17.42 0.90
CA ALA A 37 -9.92 -17.06 2.23
C ALA A 37 -10.91 -15.88 2.22
N GLY A 38 -11.12 -15.21 1.08
CA GLY A 38 -12.04 -14.08 0.97
C GLY A 38 -11.55 -12.80 1.66
N ILE A 39 -10.23 -12.59 1.71
CA ILE A 39 -9.65 -11.35 2.23
C ILE A 39 -10.10 -10.15 1.38
N ASP A 40 -10.61 -9.09 2.01
CA ASP A 40 -11.15 -7.92 1.29
C ASP A 40 -10.05 -7.16 0.54
N SER A 41 -8.90 -6.98 1.19
CA SER A 41 -7.80 -6.19 0.66
C SER A 41 -6.45 -6.83 0.95
N VAL A 42 -5.55 -6.77 -0.02
CA VAL A 42 -4.17 -7.20 0.12
C VAL A 42 -3.24 -6.00 0.03
N LEU A 43 -2.22 -5.96 0.89
CA LEU A 43 -1.21 -4.91 0.90
C LEU A 43 0.15 -5.48 0.49
N VAL A 44 0.70 -5.00 -0.61
CA VAL A 44 2.14 -5.15 -0.88
C VAL A 44 2.84 -4.00 -0.19
N GLY A 45 3.27 -4.24 1.05
CA GLY A 45 3.85 -3.23 1.91
C GLY A 45 5.37 -3.28 1.94
N ASP A 46 6.01 -2.13 2.18
CA ASP A 46 7.47 -2.02 2.31
C ASP A 46 8.05 -2.82 3.49
N SER A 47 7.18 -3.27 4.41
CA SER A 47 7.43 -4.34 5.39
C SER A 47 8.15 -5.56 4.81
N LEU A 48 8.06 -5.82 3.50
CA LEU A 48 8.84 -6.85 2.80
C LEU A 48 10.35 -6.71 3.03
N GLY A 49 10.86 -5.48 3.23
CA GLY A 49 12.26 -5.25 3.53
C GLY A 49 12.70 -6.02 4.78
N MET A 50 11.84 -6.06 5.80
CA MET A 50 12.15 -6.74 7.04
C MET A 50 11.80 -8.23 6.99
N VAL A 51 10.55 -8.55 6.62
CA VAL A 51 10.01 -9.92 6.75
C VAL A 51 10.35 -10.84 5.59
N PHE A 52 10.71 -10.27 4.43
CA PHE A 52 11.05 -11.03 3.23
C PHE A 52 12.54 -10.94 2.89
N GLN A 53 13.14 -9.74 2.99
CA GLN A 53 14.54 -9.52 2.65
C GLN A 53 15.49 -9.64 3.86
N GLY A 54 14.97 -9.61 5.09
CA GLY A 54 15.77 -9.73 6.31
C GLY A 54 16.55 -8.47 6.69
N LEU A 55 16.14 -7.30 6.19
CA LEU A 55 16.73 -6.01 6.52
C LEU A 55 16.25 -5.49 7.88
N ASP A 56 17.04 -4.62 8.50
CA ASP A 56 16.70 -4.02 9.79
C ASP A 56 15.57 -2.98 9.71
N THR A 57 15.37 -2.36 8.55
CA THR A 57 14.35 -1.32 8.32
C THR A 57 13.75 -1.44 6.91
N THR A 58 12.65 -0.74 6.65
CA THR A 58 12.03 -0.69 5.31
C THR A 58 12.67 0.33 4.38
N LEU A 59 13.59 1.16 4.87
CA LEU A 59 14.22 2.25 4.11
C LEU A 59 14.96 1.81 2.83
N PRO A 60 15.65 0.65 2.80
CA PRO A 60 16.37 0.24 1.59
C PRO A 60 15.47 -0.30 0.48
N VAL A 61 14.19 -0.56 0.76
CA VAL A 61 13.26 -1.11 -0.24
C VAL A 61 13.08 -0.12 -1.39
N SER A 62 13.31 -0.59 -2.61
CA SER A 62 13.22 0.19 -3.84
C SER A 62 11.84 0.13 -4.48
N LEU A 63 11.55 1.10 -5.36
CA LEU A 63 10.33 1.10 -6.17
C LEU A 63 10.21 -0.14 -7.07
N GLU A 64 11.34 -0.62 -7.60
CA GLU A 64 11.36 -1.79 -8.49
C GLU A 64 11.00 -3.08 -7.74
N GLU A 65 11.45 -3.22 -6.49
CA GLU A 65 11.08 -4.35 -5.63
C GLU A 65 9.58 -4.32 -5.29
N MET A 66 9.04 -3.14 -4.97
CA MET A 66 7.60 -2.97 -4.75
C MET A 66 6.79 -3.39 -5.99
N ILE A 67 7.21 -2.96 -7.18
CA ILE A 67 6.56 -3.32 -8.45
C ILE A 67 6.67 -4.82 -8.71
N TYR A 68 7.84 -5.43 -8.46
CA TYR A 68 8.06 -6.87 -8.63
C TYR A 68 7.09 -7.70 -7.77
N HIS A 69 7.04 -7.42 -6.47
CA HIS A 69 6.17 -8.14 -5.54
C HIS A 69 4.68 -7.90 -5.87
N ALA A 70 4.30 -6.67 -6.20
CA ALA A 70 2.92 -6.34 -6.56
C ALA A 70 2.45 -7.06 -7.83
N ARG A 71 3.31 -7.25 -8.82
CA ARG A 71 2.99 -8.07 -10.01
C ARG A 71 2.77 -9.54 -9.66
N ALA A 72 3.55 -10.10 -8.74
CA ALA A 72 3.37 -11.47 -8.27
C ALA A 72 2.04 -11.63 -7.52
N VAL A 73 1.76 -10.71 -6.58
CA VAL A 73 0.53 -10.70 -5.78
C VAL A 73 -0.71 -10.53 -6.65
N ARG A 74 -0.70 -9.61 -7.63
CA ARG A 74 -1.84 -9.42 -8.53
C ARG A 74 -2.21 -10.69 -9.30
N ARG A 75 -1.23 -11.50 -9.70
CA ARG A 75 -1.49 -12.78 -10.38
C ARG A 75 -2.15 -13.81 -9.45
N GLY A 76 -1.82 -13.79 -8.15
CA GLY A 76 -2.41 -14.71 -7.16
C GLY A 76 -3.79 -14.26 -6.65
N ALA A 77 -4.01 -12.94 -6.56
CA ALA A 77 -5.25 -12.34 -6.07
C ALA A 77 -5.84 -11.31 -7.08
N PRO A 78 -6.33 -11.74 -8.25
CA PRO A 78 -6.93 -10.87 -9.25
C PRO A 78 -8.16 -10.08 -8.76
N ASP A 79 -8.93 -10.64 -7.81
CA ASP A 79 -10.19 -10.08 -7.34
C ASP A 79 -10.09 -9.30 -6.03
N ALA A 80 -9.00 -9.46 -5.26
CA ALA A 80 -8.78 -8.70 -4.04
C ALA A 80 -8.46 -7.22 -4.33
N PHE A 81 -8.84 -6.32 -3.40
CA PHE A 81 -8.47 -4.91 -3.47
C PHE A 81 -6.99 -4.75 -3.11
N MET A 82 -6.13 -4.59 -4.12
CA MET A 82 -4.68 -4.50 -3.90
C MET A 82 -4.25 -3.05 -3.67
N VAL A 83 -3.57 -2.84 -2.54
CA VAL A 83 -2.86 -1.62 -2.17
C VAL A 83 -1.37 -1.90 -2.28
N VAL A 84 -0.59 -0.94 -2.78
CA VAL A 84 0.87 -1.05 -2.84
C VAL A 84 1.48 0.16 -2.14
N ASP A 85 2.47 -0.07 -1.29
CA ASP A 85 3.22 1.00 -0.68
C ASP A 85 4.08 1.77 -1.68
N MET A 86 4.16 3.08 -1.48
CA MET A 86 5.27 3.86 -2.05
C MET A 86 6.44 3.77 -1.06
N PRO A 87 7.60 3.23 -1.47
CA PRO A 87 8.75 3.08 -0.57
C PRO A 87 9.40 4.43 -0.26
N PHE A 88 10.28 4.45 0.75
CA PHE A 88 10.98 5.65 1.19
C PHE A 88 11.68 6.39 0.04
N LEU A 89 11.60 7.73 0.05
CA LEU A 89 12.05 8.66 -0.99
C LEU A 89 11.45 8.49 -2.38
N SER A 90 10.52 7.56 -2.60
CA SER A 90 9.83 7.46 -3.89
C SER A 90 8.71 8.50 -4.09
N TYR A 91 8.30 9.20 -3.03
CA TYR A 91 7.24 10.21 -3.09
C TYR A 91 7.51 11.48 -2.29
N GLN A 92 8.57 11.51 -1.48
CA GLN A 92 8.92 12.64 -0.62
C GLN A 92 9.78 13.70 -1.32
N VAL A 93 10.42 13.37 -2.45
CA VAL A 93 11.37 14.26 -3.15
C VAL A 93 10.66 15.45 -3.79
N SER A 94 9.58 15.21 -4.54
CA SER A 94 8.74 16.25 -5.15
C SER A 94 7.37 15.69 -5.51
N VAL A 95 6.37 16.57 -5.64
CA VAL A 95 5.02 16.19 -6.06
C VAL A 95 5.02 15.57 -7.46
N GLU A 96 5.80 16.12 -8.38
CA GLU A 96 5.91 15.64 -9.76
C GLU A 96 6.51 14.24 -9.83
N GLU A 97 7.56 13.97 -9.04
CA GLU A 97 8.18 12.65 -8.98
C GLU A 97 7.26 11.63 -8.31
N ALA A 98 6.62 12.02 -7.21
CA ALA A 98 5.63 11.19 -6.54
C ALA A 98 4.49 10.77 -7.47
N ILE A 99 3.94 11.70 -8.26
CA ILE A 99 2.89 11.41 -9.24
C ILE A 99 3.40 10.43 -10.31
N ARG A 100 4.62 10.62 -10.82
CA ARG A 100 5.23 9.69 -11.78
C ARG A 100 5.37 8.28 -11.19
N ASN A 101 5.92 8.17 -9.97
CA ASN A 101 6.16 6.90 -9.31
C ASN A 101 4.86 6.18 -8.92
N CYS A 102 3.86 6.91 -8.41
CA CYS A 102 2.52 6.34 -8.18
C CYS A 102 1.90 5.84 -9.49
N GLY A 103 2.05 6.61 -10.57
CA GLY A 103 1.59 6.22 -11.91
C GLY A 103 2.27 4.93 -12.41
N ARG A 104 3.57 4.77 -12.16
CA ARG A 104 4.31 3.53 -12.45
C ARG A 104 3.73 2.34 -11.69
N VAL A 105 3.57 2.46 -10.36
CA VAL A 105 2.98 1.40 -9.53
C VAL A 105 1.61 0.98 -10.06
N MET A 106 0.72 1.94 -10.35
CA MET A 106 -0.62 1.63 -10.86
C MET A 106 -0.58 0.90 -12.22
N LYS A 107 0.21 1.41 -13.18
CA LYS A 107 0.29 0.87 -14.54
C LYS A 107 0.97 -0.49 -14.62
N GLU A 108 2.06 -0.66 -13.86
CA GLU A 108 2.93 -1.83 -13.98
C GLU A 108 2.43 -3.02 -13.14
N THR A 109 1.61 -2.78 -12.12
CA THR A 109 1.18 -3.81 -11.16
C THR A 109 -0.31 -4.11 -11.18
N GLY A 110 -1.14 -3.19 -11.70
CA GLY A 110 -2.59 -3.27 -11.58
C GLY A 110 -3.10 -3.05 -10.15
N ALA A 111 -2.33 -2.39 -9.29
CA ALA A 111 -2.79 -1.90 -8.00
C ALA A 111 -4.03 -1.01 -8.15
N GLN A 112 -4.88 -1.01 -7.14
CA GLN A 112 -6.10 -0.19 -7.12
C GLN A 112 -5.93 1.04 -6.24
N ALA A 113 -4.92 1.08 -5.38
CA ALA A 113 -4.52 2.24 -4.61
C ALA A 113 -3.03 2.18 -4.27
N VAL A 114 -2.45 3.35 -3.99
CA VAL A 114 -1.12 3.47 -3.38
C VAL A 114 -1.25 3.83 -1.90
N LYS A 115 -0.32 3.37 -1.05
CA LYS A 115 -0.22 3.80 0.36
C LYS A 115 0.96 4.74 0.53
N LEU A 116 0.71 5.87 1.23
CA LEU A 116 1.70 6.91 1.52
C LEU A 116 1.75 7.15 3.03
N GLU A 117 2.95 7.31 3.58
CA GLU A 117 3.14 7.69 4.98
C GLU A 117 3.31 9.20 5.13
N GLY A 118 2.58 9.79 6.08
CA GLY A 118 2.68 11.22 6.39
C GLY A 118 1.35 11.83 6.84
N GLY A 119 1.44 12.95 7.53
CA GLY A 119 0.32 13.77 7.98
C GLY A 119 0.00 14.92 7.01
N GLU A 120 -0.09 16.13 7.57
CA GLU A 120 -0.42 17.34 6.80
C GLU A 120 0.62 17.65 5.72
N GLU A 121 1.87 17.27 5.93
CA GLU A 121 2.98 17.50 5.01
C GLU A 121 2.82 16.80 3.66
N ILE A 122 2.03 15.72 3.58
CA ILE A 122 1.72 15.04 2.31
C ILE A 122 0.34 15.40 1.75
N ALA A 123 -0.44 16.26 2.42
CA ALA A 123 -1.82 16.52 2.05
C ALA A 123 -1.97 17.09 0.63
N GLU A 124 -1.03 17.95 0.20
CA GLU A 124 -1.01 18.46 -1.18
C GLU A 124 -0.85 17.31 -2.18
N LEU A 125 0.10 16.41 -1.95
CA LEU A 125 0.32 15.25 -2.82
C LEU A 125 -0.93 14.37 -2.90
N VAL A 126 -1.56 14.05 -1.77
CA VAL A 126 -2.80 13.26 -1.73
C VAL A 126 -3.91 13.94 -2.51
N TYR A 127 -4.09 15.25 -2.36
CA TYR A 127 -5.07 16.02 -3.12
C TYR A 127 -4.80 15.92 -4.63
N ARG A 128 -3.55 16.09 -5.07
CA ARG A 128 -3.18 16.04 -6.49
C ARG A 128 -3.40 14.64 -7.08
N LEU A 129 -2.96 13.59 -6.39
CA LEU A 129 -3.16 12.19 -6.80
C LEU A 129 -4.65 11.84 -6.94
N THR A 130 -5.45 12.19 -5.94
CA THR A 130 -6.90 11.89 -5.97
C THR A 130 -7.64 12.68 -7.05
N LYS A 131 -7.23 13.93 -7.34
CA LYS A 131 -7.79 14.73 -8.45
C LYS A 131 -7.54 14.14 -9.82
N ILE A 132 -6.44 13.42 -10.02
CA ILE A 132 -6.11 12.73 -11.28
C ILE A 132 -6.56 11.25 -11.27
N GLY A 133 -7.34 10.84 -10.27
CA GLY A 133 -7.96 9.51 -10.23
C GLY A 133 -7.07 8.40 -9.66
N VAL A 134 -5.99 8.74 -8.95
CA VAL A 134 -5.18 7.76 -8.21
C VAL A 134 -5.72 7.65 -6.78
N PRO A 135 -6.29 6.49 -6.37
CA PRO A 135 -6.73 6.30 -5.00
C PRO A 135 -5.54 6.18 -4.04
N VAL A 136 -5.67 6.80 -2.87
CA VAL A 136 -4.62 6.85 -1.86
C VAL A 136 -5.14 6.28 -0.54
N VAL A 137 -4.34 5.42 0.08
CA VAL A 137 -4.46 5.02 1.48
C VAL A 137 -3.45 5.83 2.28
N GLY A 138 -3.92 6.74 3.14
CA GLY A 138 -3.04 7.50 4.02
C GLY A 138 -2.63 6.67 5.23
N HIS A 139 -1.33 6.66 5.56
CA HIS A 139 -0.78 6.04 6.76
C HIS A 139 -0.28 7.12 7.73
N VAL A 140 -0.98 7.25 8.85
CA VAL A 140 -0.69 8.19 9.94
C VAL A 140 -0.41 7.44 11.24
N GLY A 141 0.13 8.13 12.24
CA GLY A 141 0.52 7.53 13.51
C GLY A 141 2.00 7.16 13.49
N TYR A 142 2.34 5.90 13.79
CA TYR A 142 3.71 5.43 13.63
C TYR A 142 3.96 5.09 12.16
N THR A 143 4.87 5.83 11.53
CA THR A 143 5.28 5.65 10.13
C THR A 143 6.69 5.05 10.06
N PRO A 144 6.85 3.75 9.77
CA PRO A 144 8.15 3.06 9.75
C PRO A 144 9.23 3.72 8.88
N GLN A 145 8.85 4.44 7.81
CA GLN A 145 9.81 5.18 6.98
C GLN A 145 10.47 6.36 7.74
N SER A 146 9.93 6.71 8.91
CA SER A 146 10.49 7.72 9.83
C SER A 146 11.13 7.09 11.06
N VAL A 147 11.48 5.79 11.04
CA VAL A 147 12.01 5.06 12.21
C VAL A 147 13.18 5.76 12.91
N HIS A 148 14.12 6.35 12.15
CA HIS A 148 15.26 7.06 12.72
C HIS A 148 14.88 8.42 13.33
N ALA A 149 13.85 9.09 12.79
CA ALA A 149 13.31 10.31 13.39
C ALA A 149 12.53 10.01 14.69
N PHE A 150 11.84 8.86 14.75
CA PHE A 150 11.17 8.39 15.97
C PHE A 150 12.11 7.79 17.02
N GLY A 151 13.29 7.34 16.61
CA GLY A 151 14.22 6.58 17.47
C GLY A 151 13.77 5.13 17.70
N GLY A 152 13.04 4.54 16.75
CA GLY A 152 12.50 3.18 16.83
C GLY A 152 10.96 3.12 16.91
N PRO A 153 10.38 1.90 17.03
CA PRO A 153 8.94 1.71 17.15
C PRO A 153 8.36 2.44 18.35
N LYS A 154 7.34 3.28 18.12
CA LYS A 154 6.76 4.14 19.15
C LYS A 154 5.25 4.26 19.00
N VAL A 155 4.54 4.27 20.13
CA VAL A 155 3.11 4.60 20.18
C VAL A 155 2.93 6.12 19.96
N VAL A 156 2.12 6.50 18.97
CA VAL A 156 1.82 7.90 18.60
C VAL A 156 0.35 8.21 18.89
N GLY A 157 0.03 9.46 19.25
CA GLY A 157 -1.35 9.90 19.51
C GLY A 157 -1.88 9.59 20.91
N LYS A 158 -0.99 9.55 21.92
CA LYS A 158 -1.39 9.57 23.33
C LYS A 158 -1.91 10.94 23.75
#